data_AF-A0A368ZLF7-F1
#
_entry.id   AF-A0A368ZLF7-F1
#
_cell.length_a   1.000
_cell.length_b   1.000
_cell.length_c   1.000
_cell.angle_alpha   90.00
_cell.angle_beta   90.00
_cell.angle_gamma   90.00
#
_symmetry.space_group_name_H-M   'P 1'
#
loop_
_entity.id
_entity.type
_entity.pdbx_description
1 polymer ?
#
loop_
_entity_poly.entity_id
_entity_poly.type
_entity_poly.pdbx_seq_one_letter_code
_entity_poly.pdbx_strand_id
1 'polypeptide(L)'
;MNQIYHKIATDSRHKKPEIIGYQEISHREFDSWNMGYLQNTESLRELFYQHTKSINFDPYNMNGERALSLLLDIRDEIKRAEAQ
;
A
#
# COMPACT_ATOMS: atom_id res chain seq x y z
N MET A 1 0.55 12.91 -11.65
CA MET A 1 0.33 12.40 -10.28
C MET A 1 -0.76 13.22 -9.59
N ASN A 2 -0.56 14.52 -9.38
CA ASN A 2 -1.47 15.39 -8.63
C ASN A 2 -2.92 15.39 -9.13
N GLN A 3 -3.17 15.41 -10.45
CA GLN A 3 -4.54 15.40 -10.99
C GLN A 3 -5.32 14.12 -10.62
N ILE A 4 -4.67 12.95 -10.69
CA ILE A 4 -5.30 11.67 -10.32
C ILE A 4 -5.53 11.63 -8.81
N TYR A 5 -4.55 12.07 -8.01
CA TYR A 5 -4.70 12.18 -6.57
C TYR A 5 -5.88 13.07 -6.19
N HIS A 6 -6.01 14.26 -6.78
CA HIS A 6 -7.14 15.16 -6.50
C HIS A 6 -8.49 14.53 -6.85
N LYS A 7 -8.57 13.83 -7.99
CA LYS A 7 -9.78 13.10 -8.38
C LYS A 7 -10.14 12.01 -7.37
N ILE A 8 -9.14 11.28 -6.86
CA ILE A 8 -9.33 10.26 -5.84
C ILE A 8 -9.75 10.94 -4.54
N ALA A 9 -9.03 11.95 -4.06
CA ALA A 9 -9.28 12.61 -2.78
C ALA A 9 -10.69 13.23 -2.67
N THR A 10 -11.29 13.68 -3.78
CA THR A 10 -12.65 14.24 -3.81
C THR A 10 -13.76 13.22 -4.05
N ASP A 11 -13.43 11.94 -4.22
CA ASP A 11 -14.42 10.88 -4.43
C ASP A 11 -15.31 10.67 -3.20
N SER A 12 -16.62 10.58 -3.40
CA SER A 12 -17.60 10.49 -2.30
C SER A 12 -17.64 9.12 -1.61
N ARG A 13 -17.00 8.09 -2.18
CA ARG A 13 -16.97 6.73 -1.62
C ARG A 13 -16.08 6.62 -0.38
N HIS A 14 -15.19 7.56 -0.16
CA HIS A 14 -14.33 7.60 1.04
C HIS A 14 -14.39 8.95 1.74
N LYS A 15 -13.77 9.04 2.91
CA LYS A 15 -13.67 10.26 3.71
C LYS A 15 -12.28 10.34 4.32
N LYS A 16 -11.80 11.57 4.56
CA LYS A 16 -10.51 11.85 5.22
C LYS A 16 -9.29 11.19 4.53
N PRO A 17 -9.04 11.50 3.24
CA PRO A 17 -7.77 11.13 2.62
C PRO A 17 -6.62 11.87 3.29
N GLU A 18 -5.53 11.17 3.61
CA GLU A 18 -4.32 11.74 4.20
C GLU A 18 -3.10 11.36 3.36
N ILE A 19 -2.20 12.32 3.12
CA ILE A 19 -0.92 12.08 2.46
C ILE A 19 0.10 11.71 3.52
N ILE A 20 0.50 10.44 3.54
CA ILE A 20 1.50 9.92 4.49
C ILE A 20 2.94 9.96 3.93
N GLY A 21 3.10 10.19 2.62
CA GLY A 21 4.39 10.33 1.96
C GLY A 21 4.25 10.91 0.55
N TYR A 22 5.09 11.89 0.23
CA TYR A 22 5.20 12.49 -1.09
C TYR A 22 6.64 12.91 -1.33
N GLN A 23 7.30 12.27 -2.29
CA GLN A 23 8.68 12.56 -2.64
C GLN A 23 8.94 12.25 -4.12
N GLU A 24 10.02 12.82 -4.65
CA GLU A 24 10.56 12.40 -5.94
C GLU A 24 11.17 10.99 -5.81
N ILE A 25 11.01 10.18 -6.85
CA ILE A 25 11.55 8.81 -6.90
C ILE A 25 12.42 8.67 -8.14
N SER A 26 13.51 7.91 -8.03
CA SER A 26 14.42 7.64 -9.14
C SER A 26 13.90 6.56 -10.09
N HIS A 27 13.07 5.64 -9.59
CA HIS A 27 12.50 4.52 -10.35
C HIS A 27 11.16 4.06 -9.74
N ARG A 28 10.40 3.27 -10.50
CA ARG A 28 9.11 2.73 -10.06
C ARG A 28 9.29 1.39 -9.37
N GLU A 29 8.80 1.29 -8.14
CA GLU A 29 8.73 0.03 -7.40
C GLU A 29 7.54 -0.86 -7.81
N PHE A 30 6.51 -0.24 -8.42
CA PHE A 30 5.24 -0.88 -8.82
C PHE A 30 4.99 -0.69 -10.33
N ASP A 31 5.94 -1.09 -11.17
CA ASP A 31 5.90 -0.91 -12.63
C ASP A 31 4.94 -1.87 -13.35
N SER A 32 4.85 -3.10 -12.86
CA SER A 32 4.04 -4.19 -13.41
C SER A 32 2.61 -4.21 -12.82
N TRP A 33 2.31 -3.25 -11.92
CA TRP A 33 1.12 -3.26 -11.09
C TRP A 33 0.36 -1.93 -11.22
N ASN A 34 -0.72 -1.92 -12.02
CA ASN A 34 -1.47 -0.69 -12.28
C ASN A 34 -2.36 -0.27 -11.09
N MET A 35 -3.10 -1.22 -10.49
CA MET A 35 -3.91 -1.05 -9.28
C MET A 35 -4.22 -2.43 -8.70
N GLY A 36 -3.48 -2.85 -7.68
CA GLY A 36 -3.77 -4.13 -7.05
C GLY A 36 -4.94 -4.13 -6.11
N TYR A 37 -5.58 -5.28 -6.05
CA TYR A 37 -6.57 -5.59 -5.06
C TYR A 37 -6.06 -6.75 -4.19
N LEU A 38 -5.93 -6.50 -2.89
CA LEU A 38 -5.47 -7.49 -1.93
C LEU A 38 -6.68 -8.14 -1.27
N GLN A 39 -6.74 -9.46 -1.33
CA GLN A 39 -7.70 -10.23 -0.52
C GLN A 39 -7.14 -10.39 0.90
N ASN A 40 -8.04 -10.48 1.88
CA ASN A 40 -7.65 -10.68 3.27
C ASN A 40 -7.24 -12.15 3.51
N THR A 41 -5.99 -12.49 3.17
CA THR A 41 -5.38 -13.80 3.40
C THR A 41 -4.62 -13.85 4.73
N GLU A 42 -4.30 -15.05 5.21
CA GLU A 42 -3.46 -15.24 6.40
C GLU A 42 -2.06 -14.64 6.21
N SER A 43 -1.42 -14.86 5.06
CA SER A 43 -0.12 -14.28 4.72
C SER A 43 -0.11 -12.74 4.79
N LEU A 44 -1.19 -12.09 4.35
CA LEU A 44 -1.30 -10.64 4.42
C LEU A 44 -1.42 -10.14 5.88
N ARG A 45 -2.08 -10.90 6.75
CA ARG A 45 -2.18 -10.57 8.19
C ARG A 45 -0.84 -10.71 8.90
N GLU A 46 -0.04 -11.71 8.53
CA GLU A 46 1.34 -11.86 9.04
C GLU A 46 2.20 -10.66 8.67
N LEU A 47 2.11 -10.19 7.42
CA LEU A 47 2.79 -8.97 6.97
C LEU A 47 2.32 -7.75 7.78
N PHE A 48 1.01 -7.56 7.98
CA PHE A 48 0.53 -6.46 8.82
C PHE A 48 1.08 -6.53 10.24
N TYR A 49 1.14 -7.73 10.83
CA TYR A 49 1.67 -7.91 12.18
C TYR A 49 3.15 -7.54 12.28
N GLN A 50 3.95 -7.93 11.28
CA GLN A 50 5.38 -7.59 11.22
C GLN A 50 5.60 -6.07 11.19
N HIS A 51 4.80 -5.35 10.39
CA HIS A 51 4.96 -3.90 10.16
C HIS A 51 4.27 -3.01 11.19
N THR A 52 3.14 -3.45 11.76
CA THR A 52 2.25 -2.60 12.59
C THR A 52 2.04 -3.12 14.00
N LYS A 53 2.53 -4.33 14.34
CA LYS A 53 2.22 -5.05 15.60
C LYS A 53 0.72 -5.33 15.80
N SER A 54 -0.06 -5.23 14.73
CA SER A 54 -1.48 -5.51 14.68
C SER A 54 -1.76 -6.42 13.48
N ILE A 55 -2.68 -7.37 13.64
CA ILE A 55 -3.17 -8.20 12.52
C ILE A 55 -4.17 -7.45 11.63
N ASN A 56 -4.69 -6.31 12.13
CA ASN A 56 -5.61 -5.45 11.40
C ASN A 56 -4.81 -4.34 10.72
N PHE A 57 -5.16 -4.06 9.46
CA PHE A 57 -4.63 -2.92 8.73
C PHE A 57 -5.19 -1.61 9.29
N ASP A 58 -4.30 -0.76 9.79
CA ASP A 58 -4.64 0.60 10.24
C ASP A 58 -3.65 1.61 9.63
N PRO A 59 -4.03 2.29 8.54
CA PRO A 59 -3.15 3.21 7.84
C PRO A 59 -2.85 4.50 8.64
N TYR A 60 -3.69 4.88 9.61
CA TYR A 60 -3.55 6.13 10.36
C TYR A 60 -2.44 6.09 11.42
N ASN A 61 -1.99 4.89 11.79
CA ASN A 61 -0.89 4.68 12.72
C ASN A 61 0.44 4.38 12.02
N MET A 62 0.51 4.59 10.69
CA MET A 62 1.71 4.35 9.88
C MET A 62 2.33 5.66 9.41
N ASN A 63 3.67 5.73 9.42
CA ASN A 63 4.40 6.77 8.71
C ASN A 63 4.68 6.32 7.25
N GLY A 64 5.09 7.24 6.40
CA GLY A 64 5.32 6.97 4.98
C GLY A 64 6.35 5.86 4.71
N GLU A 65 7.40 5.77 5.52
CA GLU A 65 8.45 4.75 5.37
C GLU A 65 7.92 3.35 5.67
N ARG A 66 7.23 3.17 6.81
CA ARG A 66 6.62 1.88 7.19
C ARG A 66 5.53 1.47 6.20
N ALA A 67 4.74 2.42 5.73
CA ALA A 67 3.73 2.14 4.71
C ALA A 67 4.36 1.68 3.39
N LEU A 68 5.44 2.34 2.94
CA LEU A 68 6.17 1.93 1.76
C LEU A 68 6.79 0.54 1.93
N SER A 69 7.45 0.27 3.05
CA SER A 69 8.07 -1.03 3.34
C SER A 69 7.05 -2.17 3.32
N LEU A 70 5.87 -1.98 3.94
CA LEU A 70 4.78 -2.96 3.87
C LEU A 70 4.33 -3.21 2.43
N LEU A 71 4.15 -2.16 1.62
CA LEU A 71 3.71 -2.29 0.24
C LEU A 71 4.75 -3.01 -0.65
N LEU A 72 6.04 -2.84 -0.39
CA LEU A 72 7.12 -3.56 -1.08
C LEU A 72 7.09 -5.06 -0.75
N ASP A 73 6.91 -5.42 0.53
CA ASP A 73 6.82 -6.82 0.93
C ASP A 73 5.58 -7.51 0.32
N ILE A 74 4.45 -6.81 0.27
CA ILE A 74 3.24 -7.28 -0.40
C ILE A 74 3.48 -7.51 -1.90
N ARG A 75 4.13 -6.57 -2.58
CA ARG A 75 4.49 -6.72 -3.99
C ARG A 75 5.34 -7.96 -4.21
N ASP A 76 6.32 -8.19 -3.35
CA ASP A 76 7.23 -9.33 -3.49
C ASP A 76 6.52 -10.65 -3.22
N GLU A 77 5.56 -10.68 -2.30
CA GLU A 77 4.70 -11.85 -2.06
C GLU A 77 3.82 -12.16 -3.27
N ILE A 78 3.22 -11.16 -3.91
CA ILE A 78 2.43 -11.34 -5.13
C ILE A 78 3.30 -11.88 -6.26
N LYS A 79 4.49 -11.29 -6.48
CA LYS A 79 5.43 -11.76 -7.49
C LYS A 79 5.86 -13.21 -7.26
N ARG A 80 6.03 -13.63 -6.00
CA ARG A 80 6.32 -15.03 -5.64
C ARG A 80 5.14 -15.95 -5.97
N ALA A 81 3.92 -15.52 -5.64
CA ALA A 81 2.71 -16.29 -5.93
C ALA A 81 2.43 -16.46 -7.44
N GLU A 82 2.77 -15.46 -8.26
CA GLU A 82 2.62 -15.52 -9.72
C GLU A 82 3.68 -16.39 -10.41
N ALA A 83 4.81 -16.64 -9.76
CA ALA A 83 5.91 -17.45 -10.28
C ALA A 83 5.76 -18.96 -10.00
N GLN A 84 4.78 -19.37 -9.19
CA GLN A 84 4.45 -20.76 -8.85
C GLN A 84 3.31 -21.27 -9.72
#